data_AF-A0A0T6Y5L0-F1
#
_entry.id   AF-A0A0T6Y5L0-F1
#
_cell.length_a   1.000
_cell.length_b   1.000
_cell.length_c   1.000
_cell.angle_alpha   90.00
_cell.angle_beta   90.00
_cell.angle_gamma   90.00
#
_symmetry.space_group_name_H-M   'P 1'
#
loop_
_entity.id
_entity.type
_entity.pdbx_description
1 polymer ?
#
loop_
_entity_poly.entity_id
_entity_poly.type
_entity_poly.pdbx_seq_one_letter_code
_entity_poly.pdbx_strand_id
1 'polypeptide(L)'
;MKTSLDHLPEAKRRHLARALEILREEFEDALAGGEADFKKKGRILKVILFGSHARGDWVDEAHTGKGYRSDYDLLVIVNNRKLTDFTRFWNNAADRLLNERELKGIQVSFIVHSRREVNTEIKRGHGFFCDIRQQGIVLYELDSEPLAEPQPMSVAEQLKVAQSHYENRFPHAEGFVIGAEFHWKGGRPNHAAFELHQAIEHAYSTVLLVLKNYGPPSHNLRFLRGLAEDLDRRLVEAWPNDQQRFVSWFNTINEAYVKARYSKHYQISEEALSFLVERTQVLHALVKTVCEDHLARLGEETQDKL
;
A
#
# COMPACT_ATOMS: atom_id res chain seq x y z
N MET A 1 -15.61 -9.82 -13.88
CA MET A 1 -14.36 -10.03 -13.11
C MET A 1 -14.27 -11.50 -12.71
N LYS A 2 -13.10 -12.00 -12.32
CA LYS A 2 -12.94 -13.39 -11.86
C LYS A 2 -13.62 -13.59 -10.50
N THR A 3 -14.08 -14.81 -10.22
CA THR A 3 -14.70 -15.20 -8.94
C THR A 3 -14.11 -16.48 -8.35
N SER A 4 -13.41 -17.30 -9.15
CA SER A 4 -12.77 -18.53 -8.69
C SER A 4 -11.45 -18.24 -7.96
N LEU A 5 -11.21 -18.97 -6.86
CA LEU A 5 -9.96 -19.01 -6.10
C LEU A 5 -9.25 -20.37 -6.26
N ASP A 6 -9.56 -21.12 -7.32
CA ASP A 6 -9.13 -22.53 -7.45
C ASP A 6 -7.62 -22.72 -7.60
N HIS A 7 -6.92 -21.67 -8.03
CA HIS A 7 -5.45 -21.65 -8.10
C HIS A 7 -4.79 -21.49 -6.71
N LEU A 8 -5.54 -21.09 -5.68
CA LEU A 8 -5.01 -20.95 -4.32
C LEU A 8 -5.16 -22.24 -3.52
N PRO A 9 -4.18 -22.59 -2.66
CA PRO A 9 -4.34 -23.67 -1.68
C PRO A 9 -5.51 -23.43 -0.72
N GLU A 10 -6.13 -24.51 -0.24
CA GLU A 10 -7.29 -24.44 0.67
C GLU A 10 -7.04 -23.57 1.91
N ALA A 11 -5.85 -23.67 2.51
CA ALA A 11 -5.47 -22.83 3.65
C ALA A 11 -5.57 -21.33 3.33
N LYS A 12 -5.10 -20.90 2.14
CA LYS A 12 -5.18 -19.48 1.74
C LYS A 12 -6.62 -19.06 1.46
N ARG A 13 -7.45 -19.94 0.89
CA ARG A 13 -8.89 -19.68 0.72
C ARG A 13 -9.59 -19.46 2.07
N ARG A 14 -9.27 -20.28 3.08
CA ARG A 14 -9.78 -20.11 4.46
C ARG A 14 -9.34 -18.79 5.08
N HIS A 15 -8.06 -18.42 4.92
CA HIS A 15 -7.57 -17.12 5.40
C HIS A 15 -8.31 -15.94 4.76
N LEU A 16 -8.54 -15.98 3.44
CA LEU A 16 -9.28 -14.93 2.73
C LEU A 16 -10.75 -14.85 3.16
N ALA A 17 -11.39 -16.01 3.36
CA ALA A 17 -12.76 -16.07 3.89
C ALA A 17 -12.83 -15.44 5.29
N ARG A 18 -11.87 -15.77 6.16
CA ARG A 18 -11.80 -15.19 7.51
C ARG A 18 -11.55 -13.69 7.50
N ALA A 19 -10.65 -13.22 6.63
CA ALA A 19 -10.40 -11.80 6.46
C ALA A 19 -11.65 -11.05 5.98
N LEU A 20 -12.40 -11.63 5.03
CA LEU A 20 -13.65 -11.08 4.53
C LEU A 20 -14.73 -11.02 5.63
N GLU A 21 -14.87 -12.06 6.45
CA GLU A 21 -15.78 -12.07 7.61
C GLU A 21 -15.48 -10.91 8.56
N ILE A 22 -14.21 -10.78 8.98
CA ILE A 22 -13.78 -9.71 9.89
C ILE A 22 -14.08 -8.33 9.32
N LEU A 23 -13.75 -8.09 8.04
CA LEU A 23 -14.03 -6.82 7.38
C LEU A 23 -15.53 -6.48 7.37
N ARG A 24 -16.40 -7.48 7.23
CA ARG A 24 -17.85 -7.29 7.22
C ARG A 24 -18.41 -7.06 8.63
N GLU A 25 -18.01 -7.87 9.59
CA GLU A 25 -18.45 -7.77 10.99
C GLU A 25 -18.07 -6.40 11.57
N GLU A 26 -16.80 -6.00 11.47
CA GLU A 26 -16.31 -4.74 12.03
C GLU A 26 -16.92 -3.52 11.34
N PHE A 27 -17.22 -3.63 10.05
CA PHE A 27 -17.92 -2.58 9.32
C PHE A 27 -19.39 -2.47 9.75
N GLU A 28 -20.09 -3.60 9.94
CA GLU A 28 -21.46 -3.61 10.46
C GLU A 28 -21.53 -3.00 11.87
N ASP A 29 -20.58 -3.34 12.75
CA ASP A 29 -20.46 -2.77 14.09
C ASP A 29 -20.15 -1.27 14.07
N ALA A 30 -19.25 -0.80 13.19
CA ALA A 30 -18.95 0.63 13.04
C ALA A 30 -20.16 1.46 12.55
N LEU A 31 -21.13 0.80 11.89
CA LEU A 31 -22.40 1.40 11.49
C LEU A 31 -23.47 1.33 12.60
N ALA A 32 -23.42 0.30 13.46
CA ALA A 32 -24.31 0.12 14.59
C ALA A 32 -24.15 1.29 15.60
N GLY A 33 -25.18 2.14 15.71
CA GLY A 33 -25.15 3.37 16.53
C GLY A 33 -25.14 4.68 15.75
N GLY A 34 -25.16 4.62 14.41
CA GLY A 34 -25.29 5.80 13.56
C GLY A 34 -26.72 6.23 13.28
N GLU A 35 -27.18 7.36 13.83
CA GLU A 35 -28.52 7.89 13.50
C GLU A 35 -28.60 8.52 12.09
N ALA A 36 -27.46 8.94 11.53
CA ALA A 36 -27.39 9.57 10.22
C ALA A 36 -27.75 8.59 9.08
N ASP A 37 -28.55 9.04 8.12
CA ASP A 37 -29.10 8.20 7.03
C ASP A 37 -28.05 7.43 6.22
N PHE A 38 -26.87 8.03 6.01
CA PHE A 38 -25.78 7.37 5.27
C PHE A 38 -25.18 6.19 6.04
N LYS A 39 -25.25 6.17 7.38
CA LYS A 39 -24.81 5.03 8.19
C LYS A 39 -25.85 3.92 8.17
N LYS A 40 -27.15 4.26 8.30
CA LYS A 40 -28.26 3.29 8.19
C LYS A 40 -28.25 2.54 6.85
N LYS A 41 -27.91 3.24 5.78
CA LYS A 41 -27.81 2.70 4.42
C LYS A 41 -26.38 2.33 4.01
N GLY A 42 -25.39 2.40 4.91
CA GLY A 42 -24.00 2.11 4.57
C GLY A 42 -23.83 0.63 4.25
N ARG A 43 -23.21 0.32 3.11
CA ARG A 43 -23.00 -1.07 2.65
C ARG A 43 -21.63 -1.22 2.01
N ILE A 44 -20.99 -2.35 2.28
CA ILE A 44 -19.95 -2.89 1.40
C ILE A 44 -20.66 -3.42 0.16
N LEU A 45 -20.22 -2.98 -1.00
CA LEU A 45 -20.73 -3.37 -2.30
C LEU A 45 -19.93 -4.52 -2.89
N LYS A 46 -18.61 -4.43 -2.82
CA LYS A 46 -17.70 -5.48 -3.31
C LYS A 46 -16.46 -5.56 -2.44
N VAL A 47 -15.90 -6.76 -2.31
CA VAL A 47 -14.53 -6.98 -1.81
C VAL A 47 -13.78 -7.75 -2.87
N ILE A 48 -12.65 -7.22 -3.31
CA ILE A 48 -11.88 -7.76 -4.43
C ILE A 48 -10.45 -8.05 -3.95
N LEU A 49 -10.02 -9.29 -4.08
CA LEU A 49 -8.60 -9.65 -3.96
C LEU A 49 -7.85 -9.15 -5.18
N PHE A 50 -6.76 -8.43 -4.95
CA PHE A 50 -5.81 -8.04 -5.99
C PHE A 50 -4.38 -8.43 -5.57
N GLY A 51 -3.39 -7.94 -6.31
CA GLY A 51 -2.00 -8.25 -6.02
C GLY A 51 -1.63 -9.68 -6.41
N SER A 52 -0.53 -10.15 -5.83
CA SER A 52 0.12 -11.39 -6.26
C SER A 52 -0.72 -12.65 -6.02
N HIS A 53 -1.55 -12.71 -4.96
CA HIS A 53 -2.47 -13.85 -4.79
C HIS A 53 -3.59 -13.88 -5.81
N ALA A 54 -4.05 -12.73 -6.33
CA ALA A 54 -5.04 -12.72 -7.41
C ALA A 54 -4.44 -13.18 -8.75
N ARG A 55 -3.17 -12.82 -9.02
CA ARG A 55 -2.45 -13.18 -10.25
C ARG A 55 -1.92 -14.61 -10.22
N GLY A 56 -1.65 -15.16 -9.03
CA GLY A 56 -1.08 -16.49 -8.84
C GLY A 56 0.44 -16.54 -8.78
N ASP A 57 1.11 -15.39 -8.74
CA ASP A 57 2.57 -15.21 -8.68
C ASP A 57 3.07 -14.85 -7.26
N TRP A 58 2.26 -15.13 -6.24
CA TRP A 58 2.59 -14.89 -4.82
C TRP A 58 3.80 -15.71 -4.36
N VAL A 59 4.53 -15.16 -3.38
CA VAL A 59 5.74 -15.76 -2.81
C VAL A 59 5.54 -16.03 -1.32
N ASP A 60 6.04 -17.18 -0.85
CA ASP A 60 6.07 -17.54 0.57
C ASP A 60 7.46 -18.11 0.91
N GLU A 61 8.43 -17.21 0.99
CA GLU A 61 9.85 -17.49 1.22
C GLU A 61 10.25 -17.31 2.69
N ALA A 62 9.30 -17.44 3.64
CA ALA A 62 9.48 -17.20 5.06
C ALA A 62 10.63 -18.01 5.72
N HIS A 63 11.05 -19.11 5.09
CA HIS A 63 12.12 -20.00 5.55
C HIS A 63 13.48 -19.73 4.91
N THR A 64 13.57 -18.76 3.98
CA THR A 64 14.83 -18.39 3.31
C THR A 64 15.46 -17.18 4.00
N GLY A 65 16.76 -16.96 3.80
CA GLY A 65 17.46 -15.77 4.31
C GLY A 65 16.91 -14.42 3.79
N LYS A 66 15.99 -14.43 2.81
CA LYS A 66 15.29 -13.24 2.31
C LYS A 66 13.95 -12.97 3.03
N GLY A 67 13.39 -13.95 3.74
CA GLY A 67 12.20 -13.82 4.59
C GLY A 67 10.97 -13.13 3.99
N TYR A 68 10.82 -13.09 2.67
CA TYR A 68 9.74 -12.35 2.00
C TYR A 68 8.48 -13.22 1.88
N ARG A 69 7.34 -12.63 2.20
CA ARG A 69 6.02 -13.25 2.08
C ARG A 69 5.05 -12.23 1.54
N SER A 70 4.34 -12.58 0.47
CA SER A 70 3.33 -11.69 -0.12
C SER A 70 2.14 -11.50 0.82
N ASP A 71 1.62 -10.27 0.86
CA ASP A 71 0.43 -9.86 1.60
C ASP A 71 -0.85 -10.29 0.87
N TYR A 72 -1.97 -10.39 1.59
CA TYR A 72 -3.29 -10.37 0.94
C TYR A 72 -3.75 -8.93 0.75
N ASP A 73 -3.83 -8.48 -0.50
CA ASP A 73 -4.28 -7.14 -0.85
C ASP A 73 -5.76 -7.10 -1.26
N LEU A 74 -6.57 -6.35 -0.51
CA LEU A 74 -8.02 -6.28 -0.69
C LEU A 74 -8.49 -4.86 -1.04
N LEU A 75 -9.33 -4.74 -2.07
CA LEU A 75 -10.08 -3.53 -2.37
C LEU A 75 -11.50 -3.69 -1.84
N VAL A 76 -11.87 -2.87 -0.86
CA VAL A 76 -13.23 -2.77 -0.33
C VAL A 76 -13.94 -1.60 -1.02
N ILE A 77 -15.05 -1.91 -1.69
CA ILE A 77 -15.86 -0.91 -2.38
C ILE A 77 -17.11 -0.64 -1.56
N VAL A 78 -17.33 0.61 -1.16
CA VAL A 78 -18.50 1.05 -0.38
C VAL A 78 -19.45 1.91 -1.20
N ASN A 79 -20.72 1.96 -0.79
CA ASN A 79 -21.76 2.70 -1.50
C ASN A 79 -21.75 4.23 -1.26
N ASN A 80 -20.96 4.72 -0.30
CA ASN A 80 -20.87 6.14 0.01
C ASN A 80 -19.43 6.54 0.33
N ARG A 81 -18.95 7.64 -0.27
CA ARG A 81 -17.60 8.18 -0.03
C ARG A 81 -17.33 8.50 1.44
N LYS A 82 -18.34 8.87 2.24
CA LYS A 82 -18.12 9.11 3.69
C LYS A 82 -17.67 7.87 4.44
N LEU A 83 -17.95 6.67 3.90
CA LEU A 83 -17.58 5.39 4.50
C LEU A 83 -16.15 4.97 4.14
N THR A 84 -15.42 5.76 3.36
CA THR A 84 -14.00 5.52 3.05
C THR A 84 -13.06 6.10 4.11
N ASP A 85 -13.59 6.82 5.11
CA ASP A 85 -12.82 7.32 6.24
C ASP A 85 -12.28 6.14 7.06
N PHE A 86 -10.99 5.84 6.86
CA PHE A 86 -10.33 4.67 7.43
C PHE A 86 -10.33 4.71 8.95
N THR A 87 -9.95 5.85 9.54
CA THR A 87 -9.88 6.03 10.99
C THR A 87 -11.23 5.80 11.65
N ARG A 88 -12.31 6.28 11.01
CA ARG A 88 -13.65 6.23 11.59
C ARG A 88 -14.34 4.88 11.46
N PHE A 89 -14.08 4.12 10.39
CA PHE A 89 -14.86 2.92 10.07
C PHE A 89 -14.04 1.64 9.96
N TRP A 90 -12.70 1.72 9.83
CA TRP A 90 -11.88 0.58 9.41
C TRP A 90 -10.70 0.28 10.33
N ASN A 91 -10.33 1.18 11.25
CA ASN A 91 -9.25 0.94 12.21
C ASN A 91 -9.46 -0.36 13.02
N ASN A 92 -10.66 -0.58 13.57
CA ASN A 92 -10.94 -1.80 14.34
C ASN A 92 -10.78 -3.07 13.47
N ALA A 93 -11.20 -3.00 12.20
CA ALA A 93 -11.02 -4.10 11.26
C ALA A 93 -9.53 -4.39 10.99
N ALA A 94 -8.73 -3.34 10.76
CA ALA A 94 -7.28 -3.48 10.58
C ALA A 94 -6.60 -4.06 11.82
N ASP A 95 -6.95 -3.58 13.02
CA ASP A 95 -6.42 -4.07 14.29
C ASP A 95 -6.82 -5.53 14.54
N ARG A 96 -8.06 -5.90 14.25
CA ARG A 96 -8.54 -7.29 14.41
C ARG A 96 -7.88 -8.23 13.41
N LEU A 97 -7.72 -7.83 12.15
CA LEU A 97 -7.00 -8.61 11.14
C LEU A 97 -5.56 -8.89 11.56
N LEU A 98 -4.87 -7.90 12.13
CA LEU A 98 -3.49 -8.04 12.60
C LEU A 98 -3.35 -9.02 13.77
N ASN A 99 -4.38 -9.11 14.63
CA ASN A 99 -4.37 -9.93 15.85
C ASN A 99 -5.12 -11.26 15.71
N GLU A 100 -5.71 -11.54 14.55
CA GLU A 100 -6.47 -12.76 14.31
C GLU A 100 -5.56 -13.99 14.30
N ARG A 101 -5.96 -15.03 15.04
CA ARG A 101 -5.13 -16.23 15.25
C ARG A 101 -4.93 -17.02 13.97
N GLU A 102 -5.97 -17.11 13.15
CA GLU A 102 -5.94 -17.79 11.85
C GLU A 102 -5.10 -17.04 10.81
N LEU A 103 -4.85 -15.74 11.03
CA LEU A 103 -4.04 -14.90 10.15
C LEU A 103 -2.65 -14.64 10.72
N LYS A 104 -2.23 -15.39 11.75
CA LYS A 104 -0.96 -15.14 12.43
C LYS A 104 0.23 -15.23 11.45
N GLY A 105 1.01 -14.15 11.39
CA GLY A 105 2.16 -14.03 10.50
C GLY A 105 1.77 -13.85 9.02
N ILE A 106 0.51 -13.55 8.74
CA ILE A 106 -0.01 -13.16 7.42
C ILE A 106 -0.44 -11.70 7.54
N GLN A 107 0.03 -10.87 6.62
CA GLN A 107 -0.39 -9.49 6.54
C GLN A 107 -1.57 -9.39 5.59
N VAL A 108 -2.67 -8.79 6.08
CA VAL A 108 -3.86 -8.48 5.28
C VAL A 108 -3.95 -6.97 5.15
N SER A 109 -3.69 -6.51 3.93
CA SER A 109 -3.66 -5.12 3.54
C SER A 109 -4.95 -4.80 2.79
N PHE A 110 -5.59 -3.67 3.10
CA PHE A 110 -6.80 -3.28 2.38
C PHE A 110 -6.95 -1.77 2.21
N ILE A 111 -7.55 -1.40 1.08
CA ILE A 111 -7.93 -0.02 0.75
C ILE A 111 -9.43 0.07 0.59
N VAL A 112 -9.98 1.24 0.89
CA VAL A 112 -11.42 1.48 0.87
C VAL A 112 -11.73 2.64 -0.05
N HIS A 113 -12.56 2.40 -1.06
CA HIS A 113 -13.01 3.42 -1.99
C HIS A 113 -14.51 3.33 -2.23
N SER A 114 -15.14 4.45 -2.55
CA SER A 114 -16.51 4.40 -3.05
C SER A 114 -16.54 3.89 -4.48
N ARG A 115 -17.63 3.24 -4.90
CA ARG A 115 -17.82 2.80 -6.29
C ARG A 115 -17.60 3.94 -7.29
N ARG A 116 -18.05 5.14 -6.95
CA ARG A 116 -17.87 6.33 -7.78
C ARG A 116 -16.40 6.66 -8.00
N GLU A 117 -15.59 6.64 -6.95
CA GLU A 117 -14.14 6.89 -7.05
C GLU A 117 -13.47 5.83 -7.91
N VAL A 118 -13.72 4.54 -7.63
CA VAL A 118 -13.17 3.44 -8.43
C VAL A 118 -13.52 3.61 -9.92
N ASN A 119 -14.79 3.87 -10.24
CA ASN A 119 -15.22 4.06 -11.63
C ASN A 119 -14.63 5.32 -12.27
N THR A 120 -14.42 6.40 -11.52
CA THR A 120 -13.77 7.61 -12.03
C THR A 120 -12.31 7.34 -12.37
N GLU A 121 -11.58 6.65 -11.50
CA GLU A 121 -10.16 6.35 -11.71
C GLU A 121 -9.96 5.35 -12.87
N ILE A 122 -10.83 4.35 -13.00
CA ILE A 122 -10.82 3.43 -14.16
C ILE A 122 -11.05 4.19 -15.47
N LYS A 123 -12.02 5.12 -15.50
CA LYS A 123 -12.30 5.94 -16.70
C LYS A 123 -11.17 6.88 -17.07
N ARG A 124 -10.39 7.33 -16.09
CA ARG A 124 -9.20 8.17 -16.30
C ARG A 124 -7.97 7.35 -16.73
N GLY A 125 -8.10 6.02 -16.83
CA GLY A 125 -7.01 5.14 -17.23
C GLY A 125 -5.97 4.92 -16.14
N HIS A 126 -6.32 5.08 -14.85
CA HIS A 126 -5.39 4.80 -13.76
C HIS A 126 -5.09 3.29 -13.69
N GLY A 127 -3.85 2.93 -14.02
CA GLY A 127 -3.39 1.55 -14.18
C GLY A 127 -3.75 0.66 -12.99
N PHE A 128 -3.61 1.17 -11.76
CA PHE A 128 -3.95 0.41 -10.56
C PHE A 128 -5.38 -0.15 -10.54
N PHE A 129 -6.41 0.69 -10.72
CA PHE A 129 -7.80 0.19 -10.69
C PHE A 129 -8.17 -0.57 -11.96
N CYS A 130 -7.56 -0.23 -13.10
CA CYS A 130 -7.69 -1.00 -14.34
C CYS A 130 -7.16 -2.44 -14.15
N ASP A 131 -6.00 -2.60 -13.53
CA ASP A 131 -5.39 -3.89 -13.22
C ASP A 131 -6.25 -4.70 -12.26
N ILE A 132 -6.76 -4.08 -11.18
CA ILE A 132 -7.69 -4.73 -10.25
C ILE A 132 -8.93 -5.21 -10.99
N ARG A 133 -9.49 -4.40 -11.88
CA ARG A 133 -10.66 -4.79 -12.68
C ARG A 133 -10.37 -5.99 -13.58
N GLN A 134 -9.20 -6.00 -14.23
CA GLN A 134 -8.84 -7.04 -15.20
C GLN A 134 -8.42 -8.35 -14.52
N GLN A 135 -7.65 -8.27 -13.45
CA GLN A 135 -6.95 -9.41 -12.85
C GLN A 135 -7.51 -9.82 -11.49
N GLY A 136 -8.19 -8.92 -10.79
CA GLY A 136 -8.72 -9.14 -9.45
C GLY A 136 -9.82 -10.20 -9.38
N ILE A 137 -9.95 -10.78 -8.19
CA ILE A 137 -10.91 -11.83 -7.88
C ILE A 137 -11.93 -11.29 -6.89
N VAL A 138 -13.20 -11.31 -7.26
CA VAL A 138 -14.30 -10.86 -6.42
C VAL A 138 -14.52 -11.90 -5.31
N LEU A 139 -14.26 -11.50 -4.06
CA LEU A 139 -14.50 -12.32 -2.86
C LEU A 139 -15.92 -12.14 -2.32
N TYR A 140 -16.49 -10.94 -2.51
CA TYR A 140 -17.84 -10.60 -2.10
C TYR A 140 -18.44 -9.59 -3.05
N GLU A 141 -19.75 -9.71 -3.28
CA GLU A 141 -20.52 -8.85 -4.17
C GLU A 141 -21.97 -8.76 -3.66
N LEU A 142 -22.42 -7.55 -3.33
CA LEU A 142 -23.80 -7.28 -2.90
C LEU A 142 -24.72 -7.03 -4.10
N ASP A 143 -24.21 -6.38 -5.15
CA ASP A 143 -24.94 -6.11 -6.39
C ASP A 143 -24.14 -6.46 -7.64
N SER A 144 -24.85 -6.83 -8.70
CA SER A 144 -24.29 -7.22 -9.98
C SER A 144 -23.87 -6.03 -10.86
N GLU A 145 -23.81 -4.80 -10.31
CA GLU A 145 -23.41 -3.63 -11.07
C GLU A 145 -21.92 -3.71 -11.42
N PRO A 146 -21.54 -3.72 -12.71
CA PRO A 146 -20.15 -3.86 -13.11
C PRO A 146 -19.35 -2.59 -12.82
N LEU A 147 -18.04 -2.76 -12.57
CA LEU A 147 -17.10 -1.63 -12.60
C LEU A 147 -16.97 -1.10 -14.03
N ALA A 148 -16.74 0.21 -14.15
CA ALA A 148 -16.59 0.91 -15.44
C ALA A 148 -15.55 0.21 -16.32
N GLU A 149 -15.71 0.30 -17.64
CA GLU A 149 -14.68 -0.17 -18.57
C GLU A 149 -13.50 0.82 -18.59
N PRO A 150 -12.25 0.33 -18.59
CA PRO A 150 -11.08 1.18 -18.65
C PRO A 150 -11.01 1.90 -20.00
N GLN A 151 -10.61 3.16 -19.98
CA GLN A 151 -10.19 3.84 -21.20
C GLN A 151 -8.67 3.77 -21.30
N PRO A 152 -8.12 3.20 -22.39
CA PRO A 152 -6.68 3.09 -22.55
C PRO A 152 -6.06 4.49 -22.67
N MET A 153 -5.09 4.78 -21.82
CA MET A 153 -4.24 5.97 -21.94
C MET A 153 -3.14 5.70 -22.96
N SER A 154 -2.86 6.66 -23.85
CA SER A 154 -1.76 6.49 -24.80
C SER A 154 -0.41 6.39 -24.08
N VAL A 155 0.57 5.71 -24.65
CA VAL A 155 1.91 5.57 -24.04
C VAL A 155 2.55 6.95 -23.79
N ALA A 156 2.36 7.90 -24.72
CA ALA A 156 2.85 9.26 -24.58
C ALA A 156 2.23 10.01 -23.39
N GLU A 157 0.92 9.82 -23.15
CA GLU A 157 0.25 10.38 -21.97
C GLU A 157 0.71 9.71 -20.67
N GLN A 158 0.89 8.38 -20.69
CA GLN A 158 1.44 7.64 -19.53
C GLN A 158 2.83 8.15 -19.17
N LEU A 159 3.71 8.31 -20.16
CA LEU A 159 5.06 8.87 -19.98
C LEU A 159 5.00 10.26 -19.35
N LYS A 160 4.17 11.15 -19.90
CA LYS A 160 4.02 12.52 -19.39
C LYS A 160 3.55 12.54 -17.93
N VAL A 161 2.56 11.73 -17.58
CA VAL A 161 2.02 11.66 -16.22
C VAL A 161 3.04 11.06 -15.26
N ALA A 162 3.67 9.95 -15.64
CA ALA A 162 4.71 9.29 -14.84
C ALA A 162 5.90 10.21 -14.57
N GLN A 163 6.36 10.93 -15.60
CA GLN A 163 7.45 11.90 -15.48
C GLN A 163 7.08 13.04 -14.53
N SER A 164 5.85 13.57 -14.66
CA SER A 164 5.35 14.61 -13.76
C SER A 164 5.28 14.13 -12.31
N HIS A 165 4.86 12.88 -12.06
CA HIS A 165 4.89 12.32 -10.71
C HIS A 165 6.31 12.21 -10.16
N TYR A 166 7.24 11.70 -10.96
CA TYR A 166 8.64 11.53 -10.55
C TYR A 166 9.28 12.86 -10.16
N GLU A 167 9.21 13.86 -11.04
CA GLU A 167 9.79 15.19 -10.84
C GLU A 167 9.17 15.93 -9.65
N ASN A 168 7.88 15.74 -9.39
CA ASN A 168 7.19 16.43 -8.30
C ASN A 168 7.26 15.68 -6.96
N ARG A 169 7.54 14.37 -6.92
CA ARG A 169 7.46 13.57 -5.68
C ARG A 169 8.81 13.14 -5.15
N PHE A 170 9.70 12.66 -6.02
CA PHE A 170 10.97 12.10 -5.58
C PHE A 170 11.87 13.13 -4.86
N PRO A 171 11.97 14.39 -5.31
CA PRO A 171 12.78 15.40 -4.61
C PRO A 171 12.33 15.68 -3.18
N HIS A 172 11.04 15.48 -2.86
CA HIS A 172 10.57 15.60 -1.48
C HIS A 172 11.12 14.49 -0.59
N ALA A 173 11.17 13.25 -1.08
CA ALA A 173 11.76 12.14 -0.34
C ALA A 173 13.21 12.47 0.04
N GLU A 174 14.00 12.95 -0.92
CA GLU A 174 15.39 13.38 -0.70
C GLU A 174 15.49 14.53 0.31
N GLY A 175 14.63 15.54 0.17
CA GLY A 175 14.55 16.67 1.12
C GLY A 175 14.28 16.25 2.56
N PHE A 176 13.41 15.26 2.77
CA PHE A 176 13.10 14.72 4.10
C PHE A 176 14.30 14.02 4.75
N VAL A 177 15.19 13.39 3.98
CA VAL A 177 16.44 12.80 4.53
C VAL A 177 17.37 13.91 5.05
N ILE A 178 17.49 15.01 4.30
CA ILE A 178 18.28 16.18 4.74
C ILE A 178 17.69 16.74 6.06
N GLY A 179 16.37 16.85 6.14
CA GLY A 179 15.66 17.24 7.36
C GLY A 179 15.96 16.29 8.53
N ALA A 180 15.87 14.99 8.29
CA ALA A 180 16.16 13.97 9.30
C ALA A 180 17.58 14.10 9.86
N GLU A 181 18.59 14.24 8.98
CA GLU A 181 19.98 14.43 9.40
C GLU A 181 20.18 15.71 10.20
N PHE A 182 19.54 16.81 9.80
CA PHE A 182 19.61 18.08 10.53
C PHE A 182 19.03 17.95 11.95
N HIS A 183 17.87 17.31 12.09
CA HIS A 183 17.26 17.06 13.40
C HIS A 183 18.10 16.13 14.26
N TRP A 184 18.72 15.12 13.65
CA TRP A 184 19.59 14.18 14.35
C TRP A 184 20.84 14.88 14.90
N LYS A 185 21.59 15.60 14.05
CA LYS A 185 22.76 16.41 14.46
C LYS A 185 22.39 17.45 15.52
N GLY A 186 21.17 17.96 15.48
CA GLY A 186 20.63 18.90 16.47
C GLY A 186 20.12 18.27 17.78
N GLY A 187 20.36 16.98 18.03
CA GLY A 187 19.96 16.29 19.27
C GLY A 187 18.44 16.06 19.39
N ARG A 188 17.71 16.03 18.26
CA ARG A 188 16.25 15.85 18.21
C ARG A 188 15.88 14.52 17.50
N PRO A 189 16.21 13.35 18.08
CA PRO A 189 16.07 12.05 17.41
C PRO A 189 14.62 11.71 17.02
N ASN A 190 13.63 12.13 17.82
CA ASN A 190 12.22 11.88 17.50
C ASN A 190 11.76 12.67 16.26
N HIS A 191 12.25 13.91 16.09
CA HIS A 191 11.97 14.68 14.88
C HIS A 191 12.70 14.08 13.69
N ALA A 192 13.95 13.63 13.87
CA ALA A 192 14.68 12.93 12.83
C ALA A 192 13.96 11.67 12.35
N ALA A 193 13.42 10.87 13.27
CA ALA A 193 12.61 9.71 12.94
C ALA A 193 11.31 10.08 12.21
N PHE A 194 10.65 11.17 12.60
CA PHE A 194 9.46 11.63 11.90
C PHE A 194 9.76 12.02 10.44
N GLU A 195 10.80 12.82 10.21
CA GLU A 195 11.24 13.21 8.86
C GLU A 195 11.66 11.98 8.03
N LEU A 196 12.36 11.03 8.66
CA LEU A 196 12.80 9.81 7.98
C LEU A 196 11.63 8.88 7.62
N HIS A 197 10.57 8.83 8.43
CA HIS A 197 9.31 8.18 8.05
C HIS A 197 8.72 8.82 6.79
N GLN A 198 8.66 10.16 6.74
CA GLN A 198 8.15 10.88 5.56
C GLN A 198 9.00 10.63 4.32
N ALA A 199 10.33 10.56 4.45
CA ALA A 199 11.22 10.20 3.34
C ALA A 199 10.85 8.84 2.74
N ILE A 200 10.69 7.81 3.59
CA ILE A 200 10.33 6.45 3.16
C ILE A 200 8.92 6.42 2.54
N GLU A 201 7.94 7.10 3.15
CA GLU A 201 6.57 7.20 2.64
C GLU A 201 6.55 7.81 1.23
N HIS A 202 7.26 8.92 1.03
CA HIS A 202 7.34 9.61 -0.25
C HIS A 202 8.10 8.79 -1.30
N ALA A 203 9.13 8.05 -0.91
CA ALA A 203 9.87 7.17 -1.81
C ALA A 203 8.96 6.07 -2.39
N TYR A 204 8.22 5.35 -1.54
CA TYR A 204 7.26 4.35 -2.02
C TYR A 204 6.11 4.97 -2.80
N SER A 205 5.57 6.08 -2.34
CA SER A 205 4.51 6.80 -3.06
C SER A 205 4.95 7.22 -4.46
N THR A 206 6.22 7.60 -4.63
CA THR A 206 6.80 7.90 -5.94
C THR A 206 6.74 6.69 -6.86
N VAL A 207 7.22 5.52 -6.42
CA VAL A 207 7.15 4.29 -7.24
C VAL A 207 5.71 3.97 -7.65
N LEU A 208 4.78 3.97 -6.69
CA LEU A 208 3.37 3.64 -6.95
C LEU A 208 2.73 4.60 -7.97
N LEU A 209 3.02 5.89 -7.84
CA LEU A 209 2.54 6.91 -8.78
C LEU A 209 3.19 6.81 -10.16
N VAL A 210 4.51 6.60 -10.23
CA VAL A 210 5.22 6.51 -11.51
C VAL A 210 4.81 5.26 -12.28
N LEU A 211 4.75 4.09 -11.62
CA LEU A 211 4.50 2.81 -12.29
C LEU A 211 3.01 2.52 -12.52
N LYS A 212 2.11 3.03 -11.67
CA LYS A 212 0.68 2.69 -11.71
C LYS A 212 -0.26 3.89 -11.73
N ASN A 213 0.28 5.10 -11.73
CA ASN A 213 -0.49 6.34 -11.65
C ASN A 213 -1.43 6.38 -10.44
N TYR A 214 -1.11 5.69 -9.34
CA TYR A 214 -1.94 5.68 -8.14
C TYR A 214 -1.09 5.38 -6.91
N GLY A 215 -1.24 6.20 -5.88
CA GLY A 215 -0.72 5.96 -4.54
C GLY A 215 -1.88 5.93 -3.55
N PRO A 216 -2.07 4.86 -2.76
CA PRO A 216 -3.08 4.85 -1.71
C PRO A 216 -2.85 5.98 -0.70
N PRO A 217 -3.91 6.63 -0.17
CA PRO A 217 -3.79 7.65 0.86
C PRO A 217 -3.54 6.99 2.24
N SER A 218 -2.37 6.38 2.42
CA SER A 218 -1.98 5.68 3.64
C SER A 218 -0.60 6.12 4.10
N HIS A 219 -0.45 6.31 5.42
CA HIS A 219 0.83 6.61 6.06
C HIS A 219 1.51 5.35 6.64
N ASN A 220 0.93 4.17 6.39
CA ASN A 220 1.47 2.90 6.84
C ASN A 220 2.58 2.45 5.88
N LEU A 221 3.84 2.51 6.35
CA LEU A 221 5.00 2.16 5.54
C LEU A 221 5.01 0.68 5.16
N ARG A 222 4.49 -0.23 6.00
CA ARG A 222 4.40 -1.66 5.65
C ARG A 222 3.49 -1.87 4.46
N PHE A 223 2.36 -1.16 4.43
CA PHE A 223 1.41 -1.25 3.33
C PHE A 223 1.99 -0.69 2.03
N LEU A 224 2.55 0.53 2.06
CA LEU A 224 3.15 1.14 0.87
C LEU A 224 4.35 0.33 0.35
N ARG A 225 5.17 -0.19 1.28
CA ARG A 225 6.28 -1.09 0.98
C ARG A 225 5.81 -2.35 0.26
N GLY A 226 4.81 -3.04 0.79
CA GLY A 226 4.27 -4.28 0.21
C GLY A 226 3.81 -4.06 -1.23
N LEU A 227 3.02 -3.01 -1.47
CA LEU A 227 2.57 -2.66 -2.82
C LEU A 227 3.74 -2.35 -3.77
N ALA A 228 4.75 -1.60 -3.30
CA ALA A 228 5.88 -1.22 -4.15
C ALA A 228 6.78 -2.41 -4.47
N GLU A 229 7.07 -3.28 -3.50
CA GLU A 229 7.85 -4.52 -3.69
C GLU A 229 7.14 -5.51 -4.62
N ASP A 230 5.81 -5.54 -4.62
CA ASP A 230 4.98 -6.31 -5.56
C ASP A 230 5.09 -5.78 -7.00
N LEU A 231 5.40 -4.48 -7.20
CA LEU A 231 5.63 -3.89 -8.51
C LEU A 231 7.06 -4.12 -9.02
N ASP A 232 8.06 -4.01 -8.14
CA ASP A 232 9.46 -4.26 -8.48
C ASP A 232 10.22 -4.89 -7.29
N ARG A 233 10.60 -6.16 -7.45
CA ARG A 233 11.25 -6.96 -6.40
C ARG A 233 12.62 -6.44 -5.97
N ARG A 234 13.28 -5.56 -6.75
CA ARG A 234 14.55 -4.94 -6.36
C ARG A 234 14.41 -4.12 -5.08
N LEU A 235 13.22 -3.58 -4.81
CA LEU A 235 12.94 -2.78 -3.62
C LEU A 235 13.06 -3.57 -2.30
N VAL A 236 12.94 -4.90 -2.35
CA VAL A 236 13.11 -5.78 -1.16
C VAL A 236 14.51 -5.62 -0.55
N GLU A 237 15.52 -5.31 -1.37
CA GLU A 237 16.92 -5.14 -0.93
C GLU A 237 17.12 -3.94 0.01
N ALA A 238 16.18 -2.98 0.04
CA ALA A 238 16.24 -1.83 0.93
C ALA A 238 16.18 -2.23 2.42
N TRP A 239 15.56 -3.37 2.75
CA TRP A 239 15.24 -3.72 4.13
C TRP A 239 15.62 -5.17 4.44
N PRO A 240 16.87 -5.42 4.88
CA PRO A 240 17.29 -6.74 5.30
C PRO A 240 16.49 -7.22 6.52
N ASN A 241 16.18 -8.51 6.56
CA ASN A 241 15.40 -9.16 7.61
C ASN A 241 16.11 -10.38 8.22
N ASP A 242 17.43 -10.48 8.00
CA ASP A 242 18.31 -11.51 8.57
C ASP A 242 18.46 -11.39 10.09
N GLN A 243 18.17 -10.21 10.66
CA GLN A 243 18.27 -9.95 12.09
C GLN A 243 16.98 -9.35 12.65
N GLN A 244 16.52 -9.90 13.78
CA GLN A 244 15.29 -9.45 14.44
C GLN A 244 15.30 -7.96 14.79
N ARG A 245 16.49 -7.38 15.08
CA ARG A 245 16.64 -5.95 15.36
C ARG A 245 16.27 -5.06 14.17
N PHE A 246 16.54 -5.47 12.93
CA PHE A 246 16.20 -4.69 11.74
C PHE A 246 14.68 -4.61 11.53
N VAL A 247 13.99 -5.73 11.74
CA VAL A 247 12.52 -5.78 11.74
C VAL A 247 11.95 -4.91 12.84
N SER A 248 12.56 -4.93 14.04
CA SER A 248 12.15 -4.07 15.16
C SER A 248 12.34 -2.59 14.86
N TRP A 249 13.47 -2.19 14.27
CA TRP A 249 13.75 -0.79 13.93
C TRP A 249 12.83 -0.28 12.82
N PHE A 250 12.50 -1.13 11.84
CA PHE A 250 11.49 -0.79 10.83
C PHE A 250 10.09 -0.61 11.46
N ASN A 251 9.74 -1.42 12.46
CA ASN A 251 8.50 -1.20 13.21
C ASN A 251 8.51 0.13 13.96
N THR A 252 9.62 0.48 14.61
CA THR A 252 9.76 1.76 15.31
C THR A 252 9.57 2.94 14.35
N ILE A 253 10.19 2.93 13.17
CA ILE A 253 10.02 4.04 12.21
C ILE A 253 8.61 4.09 11.63
N ASN A 254 7.97 2.95 11.40
CA ASN A 254 6.58 2.90 10.91
C ASN A 254 5.60 3.57 11.89
N GLU A 255 5.87 3.49 13.20
CA GLU A 255 5.07 4.16 14.23
C GLU A 255 5.39 5.65 14.40
N ALA A 256 6.51 6.14 13.84
CA ALA A 256 7.02 7.49 14.08
C ALA A 256 6.02 8.58 13.67
N TYR A 257 5.28 8.38 12.58
CA TYR A 257 4.27 9.34 12.09
C TYR A 257 3.24 9.73 13.16
N VAL A 258 2.77 8.72 13.90
CA VAL A 258 1.75 8.87 14.94
C VAL A 258 2.39 9.16 16.30
N LYS A 259 3.49 8.47 16.64
CA LYS A 259 4.01 8.47 18.01
C LYS A 259 5.12 9.50 18.26
N ALA A 260 5.99 9.79 17.29
CA ALA A 260 7.22 10.54 17.55
C ALA A 260 6.97 11.98 18.04
N ARG A 261 5.85 12.60 17.64
CA ARG A 261 5.49 13.97 18.02
C ARG A 261 4.67 14.06 19.31
N TYR A 262 3.96 12.99 19.70
CA TYR A 262 2.95 13.06 20.76
C TYR A 262 3.20 12.10 21.93
N SER A 263 3.88 10.98 21.69
CA SER A 263 4.11 9.95 22.72
C SER A 263 5.37 10.23 23.53
N LYS A 264 5.22 10.29 24.85
CA LYS A 264 6.35 10.34 25.80
C LYS A 264 7.13 9.03 25.85
N HIS A 265 6.58 7.95 25.29
CA HIS A 265 7.17 6.61 25.31
C HIS A 265 7.82 6.23 23.98
N TYR A 266 7.78 7.10 22.96
CA TYR A 266 8.49 6.85 21.72
C TYR A 266 10.00 7.03 21.95
N GLN A 267 10.75 5.94 21.76
CA GLN A 267 12.20 5.91 21.90
C GLN A 267 12.81 5.29 20.66
N ILE A 268 13.86 5.92 20.16
CA ILE A 268 14.68 5.43 19.06
C ILE A 268 16.15 5.64 19.43
N SER A 269 16.93 4.56 19.41
CA SER A 269 18.36 4.60 19.69
C SER A 269 19.13 5.25 18.54
N GLU A 270 20.31 5.79 18.82
CA GLU A 270 21.22 6.31 17.79
C GLU A 270 21.61 5.24 16.75
N GLU A 271 21.87 4.00 17.19
CA GLU A 271 22.17 2.88 16.30
C GLU A 271 21.01 2.61 15.32
N ALA A 272 19.78 2.52 15.84
CA ALA A 272 18.58 2.36 15.01
C ALA A 272 18.42 3.51 14.00
N LEU A 273 18.61 4.76 14.43
CA LEU A 273 18.46 5.92 13.56
C LEU A 273 19.52 5.93 12.46
N SER A 274 20.78 5.62 12.80
CA SER A 274 21.87 5.47 11.83
C SER A 274 21.57 4.41 10.78
N PHE A 275 21.12 3.23 11.22
CA PHE A 275 20.72 2.15 10.33
C PHE A 275 19.58 2.60 9.40
N LEU A 276 18.54 3.23 9.94
CA LEU A 276 17.39 3.65 9.15
C LEU A 276 17.77 4.71 8.10
N VAL A 277 18.67 5.65 8.41
CA VAL A 277 19.16 6.64 7.44
C VAL A 277 19.86 5.94 6.27
N GLU A 278 20.78 5.02 6.58
CA GLU A 278 21.50 4.25 5.55
C GLU A 278 20.53 3.44 4.67
N ARG A 279 19.54 2.78 5.28
CA ARG A 279 18.54 2.00 4.54
C ARG A 279 17.61 2.86 3.70
N THR A 280 17.24 4.05 4.18
CA THR A 280 16.47 5.01 3.37
C THR A 280 17.25 5.50 2.16
N GLN A 281 18.57 5.72 2.28
CA GLN A 281 19.41 6.06 1.14
C GLN A 281 19.47 4.92 0.11
N VAL A 282 19.58 3.67 0.55
CA VAL A 282 19.48 2.50 -0.35
C VAL A 282 18.11 2.43 -1.01
N LEU A 283 17.02 2.64 -0.26
CA LEU A 283 15.68 2.71 -0.83
C LEU A 283 15.59 3.79 -1.90
N HIS A 284 16.09 4.99 -1.66
CA HIS A 284 16.04 6.09 -2.64
C HIS A 284 16.81 5.73 -3.92
N ALA A 285 17.99 5.13 -3.80
CA ALA A 285 18.76 4.68 -4.96
C ALA A 285 17.97 3.64 -5.79
N LEU A 286 17.34 2.67 -5.14
CA LEU A 286 16.50 1.68 -5.81
C LEU A 286 15.26 2.31 -6.45
N VAL A 287 14.55 3.20 -5.73
CA VAL A 287 13.38 3.92 -6.26
C VAL A 287 13.74 4.76 -7.48
N LYS A 288 14.88 5.44 -7.45
CA LYS A 288 15.42 6.18 -8.59
C LYS A 288 15.59 5.27 -9.80
N THR A 289 16.33 4.17 -9.65
CA THR A 289 16.54 3.21 -10.74
C THR A 289 15.21 2.64 -11.28
N VAL A 290 14.31 2.20 -10.40
CA VAL A 290 13.01 1.65 -10.80
C VAL A 290 12.18 2.67 -11.58
N CYS A 291 12.13 3.92 -11.13
CA CYS A 291 11.40 4.98 -11.82
C CYS A 291 12.03 5.34 -13.16
N GLU A 292 13.36 5.53 -13.21
CA GLU A 292 14.08 5.91 -14.43
C GLU A 292 14.01 4.81 -15.50
N ASP A 293 14.16 3.54 -15.12
CA ASP A 293 13.97 2.40 -16.03
C ASP A 293 12.55 2.36 -16.61
N HIS A 294 11.54 2.69 -15.79
CA HIS A 294 10.15 2.72 -16.24
C HIS A 294 9.89 3.86 -17.23
N LEU A 295 10.41 5.05 -16.94
CA LEU A 295 10.30 6.21 -17.84
C LEU A 295 11.05 5.97 -19.15
N ALA A 296 12.24 5.36 -19.12
CA ALA A 296 13.01 5.01 -20.31
C ALA A 296 12.22 4.06 -21.22
N ARG A 297 11.64 2.99 -20.66
CA ARG A 297 10.81 2.03 -21.41
C ARG A 297 9.61 2.69 -22.07
N LEU A 298 8.88 3.55 -21.35
CA LEU A 298 7.77 4.30 -21.92
C LEU A 298 8.22 5.27 -23.03
N GLY A 299 9.43 5.84 -22.90
CA GLY A 299 10.07 6.67 -23.92
C GLY A 299 10.37 5.89 -25.21
N GLU A 300 10.99 4.73 -25.11
CA GLU A 300 11.28 3.83 -26.24
C GLU A 300 9.99 3.40 -26.94
N GLU A 301 8.98 2.95 -26.19
CA GLU A 301 7.67 2.55 -26.74
C GLU A 301 6.90 3.69 -27.43
N THR A 302 7.20 4.94 -27.06
CA THR A 302 6.62 6.13 -27.72
C THR A 302 7.33 6.42 -29.04
N GLN A 303 8.64 6.19 -29.12
CA GLN A 303 9.44 6.39 -30.34
C GLN A 303 9.15 5.32 -31.39
N ASP A 304 8.92 4.07 -31.00
CA ASP A 304 8.59 2.96 -31.92
C ASP A 304 7.19 3.08 -32.56
N LYS A 305 6.34 4.00 -32.08
CA LYS A 305 4.97 4.23 -32.57
C LYS A 305 4.83 5.49 -33.44
N LEU A 306 5.92 6.23 -33.66
CA LEU A 306 6.00 7.41 -34.54
C LEU A 306 6.63 7.05 -35.88
#